data_AF-E8LJY7-F1
#
_entry.id   AF-E8LJY7-F1
#
_cell.length_a   1.000
_cell.length_b   1.000
_cell.length_c   1.000
_cell.angle_alpha   90.00
_cell.angle_beta   90.00
_cell.angle_gamma   90.00
#
_symmetry.space_group_name_H-M   'P 1'
#
loop_
_entity.id
_entity.type
_entity.pdbx_description
1 polymer ?
#
loop_
_entity_poly.entity_id
_entity_poly.type
_entity_poly.pdbx_seq_one_letter_code
_entity_poly.pdbx_strand_id
1 'polypeptide(L)'
;MLQILGYNTYAEYHTALGISDLCFGDGDRIYICEFKVIGKSDSGKEKLEEAKAQIREKRYGLRLTNKEVITLAVIIINENKDDKHEAMREVAAIEEVGKTC
;
A
#
# COMPACT_ATOMS: atom_id res chain seq x y z
N MET A 1 13.94 3.01 -4.88
CA MET A 1 13.70 3.97 -5.98
C MET A 1 12.75 5.13 -5.60
N LEU A 2 12.39 5.34 -4.32
CA LEU A 2 11.70 6.56 -3.83
C LEU A 2 12.66 7.57 -3.19
N GLN A 3 13.81 7.12 -2.67
CA GLN A 3 14.89 7.98 -2.18
C GLN A 3 15.45 8.93 -3.24
N ILE A 4 15.46 8.50 -4.51
CA ILE A 4 15.88 9.34 -5.65
C ILE A 4 14.91 10.52 -5.85
N LEU A 5 13.66 10.37 -5.42
CA LEU A 5 12.62 11.40 -5.44
C LEU A 5 12.57 12.21 -4.13
N GLY A 6 13.52 12.00 -3.21
CA GLY A 6 13.61 12.73 -1.94
C GLY A 6 12.78 12.13 -0.79
N TYR A 7 12.11 11.00 -0.98
CA TYR A 7 11.34 10.35 0.08
C TYR A 7 12.22 9.50 1.00
N ASN A 8 11.97 9.61 2.31
CA ASN A 8 12.60 8.74 3.30
C ASN A 8 11.90 7.37 3.29
N THR A 9 12.40 6.42 2.50
CA THR A 9 11.92 5.05 2.55
C THR A 9 12.54 4.30 3.71
N TYR A 10 11.69 3.71 4.54
CA TYR A 10 12.07 2.69 5.51
C TYR A 10 11.62 1.37 4.90
N ALA A 11 12.53 0.41 4.74
CA ALA A 11 12.10 -0.94 4.36
C ALA A 11 11.16 -1.43 5.47
N GLU A 12 9.89 -1.63 5.12
CA GLU A 12 8.86 -2.37 5.86
C GLU A 12 8.58 -1.89 7.31
N TYR A 13 7.34 -1.53 7.64
CA TYR A 13 6.94 -1.21 9.02
C TYR A 13 6.48 -2.49 9.74
N HIS A 14 7.15 -2.81 10.86
CA HIS A 14 6.85 -3.97 11.68
C HIS A 14 5.93 -3.61 12.85
N THR A 15 4.90 -4.41 13.06
CA THR A 15 4.11 -4.45 14.28
C THR A 15 4.22 -5.81 14.94
N ALA A 16 3.65 -5.98 16.13
CA ALA A 16 3.53 -7.31 16.75
C ALA A 16 2.63 -8.28 15.96
N LEU A 17 1.87 -7.77 14.98
CA LEU A 17 0.85 -8.51 14.23
C LEU A 17 1.21 -8.71 12.76
N GLY A 18 2.31 -8.13 12.28
CA GLY A 18 2.76 -8.32 10.90
C GLY A 18 3.71 -7.24 10.42
N ILE A 19 4.03 -7.32 9.13
CA ILE A 19 4.98 -6.46 8.44
C ILE A 19 4.26 -5.86 7.23
N SER A 20 4.40 -4.55 7.02
CA SER A 20 3.84 -3.84 5.86
C SER A 20 4.70 -3.99 4.63
N ASP A 21 4.09 -3.94 3.45
CA ASP A 21 4.82 -4.04 2.19
C ASP A 21 5.72 -2.82 1.89
N LEU A 22 5.28 -1.61 2.28
CA LEU A 22 6.09 -0.41 2.10
C LEU A 22 5.77 0.62 3.19
N CYS A 23 6.83 1.26 3.70
CA CYS A 23 6.69 2.43 4.55
C CYS A 23 7.62 3.56 4.08
N PHE A 24 7.10 4.78 4.01
CA PHE A 24 7.91 5.94 3.68
C PHE A 24 7.40 7.21 4.36
N GLY A 25 8.31 8.16 4.60
CA GLY A 25 7.99 9.46 5.17
C GLY A 25 8.08 10.58 4.14
N ASP A 26 7.19 11.55 4.28
CA ASP A 26 7.19 12.82 3.54
C ASP A 26 6.85 13.96 4.52
N GLY A 27 7.83 14.81 4.83
CA GLY A 27 7.68 15.85 5.87
C GLY A 27 7.17 15.28 7.20
N ASP A 28 6.01 15.77 7.63
CA ASP A 28 5.31 15.39 8.88
C ASP A 28 4.38 14.18 8.72
N ARG A 29 4.43 13.48 7.58
CA ARG A 29 3.62 12.31 7.29
C ARG A 29 4.45 11.04 7.19
N ILE A 30 3.84 9.93 7.60
CA ILE A 30 4.31 8.58 7.36
C ILE A 30 3.22 7.82 6.62
N TYR A 31 3.57 7.27 5.47
CA TYR A 31 2.72 6.41 4.67
C TYR A 31 3.10 4.95 4.94
N ILE A 32 2.09 4.10 5.16
CA ILE A 32 2.24 2.66 5.30
C ILE A 32 1.28 1.99 4.30
N CYS A 33 1.83 1.30 3.32
CA CYS A 33 1.07 0.70 2.24
C CYS A 33 0.93 -0.81 2.42
N GLU A 34 -0.25 -1.33 2.08
CA GLU A 34 -0.48 -2.74 1.80
C GLU A 34 -0.92 -2.86 0.33
N PHE A 35 -0.19 -3.64 -0.45
CA PHE A 35 -0.44 -3.84 -1.87
C PHE A 35 -1.23 -5.12 -2.12
N LYS A 36 -2.09 -5.09 -3.13
CA LYS A 36 -2.58 -6.30 -3.79
C LYS A 36 -2.35 -6.21 -5.28
N VAL A 37 -1.90 -7.32 -5.84
CA VAL A 37 -1.70 -7.46 -7.28
C VAL A 37 -2.84 -8.30 -7.83
N ILE A 38 -3.45 -7.82 -8.92
CA ILE A 38 -4.56 -8.48 -9.59
C ILE A 38 -4.32 -8.58 -11.10
N GLY A 39 -4.96 -9.55 -11.74
CA GLY A 39 -5.19 -9.55 -13.18
C GLY A 39 -6.38 -8.65 -13.55
N LYS A 40 -6.52 -8.35 -14.84
CA LYS A 40 -7.56 -7.48 -15.41
C LYS A 40 -8.97 -8.08 -15.26
N SER A 41 -9.07 -9.40 -15.21
CA SER A 41 -10.34 -10.12 -15.01
C SER A 41 -10.76 -10.24 -13.55
N ASP A 42 -9.89 -9.87 -12.61
CA ASP A 42 -10.16 -10.06 -11.18
C ASP A 42 -11.01 -8.93 -10.61
N SER A 43 -11.75 -9.23 -9.54
CA SER A 43 -12.52 -8.23 -8.79
C SER A 43 -11.59 -7.36 -7.94
N GLY A 44 -11.25 -6.17 -8.44
CA GLY A 44 -10.44 -5.21 -7.68
C GLY A 44 -11.07 -4.77 -6.36
N LYS A 45 -12.41 -4.79 -6.26
CA LYS A 45 -13.15 -4.42 -5.04
C LYS A 45 -12.91 -5.40 -3.89
N GLU A 46 -12.89 -6.70 -4.16
CA GLU A 46 -12.64 -7.72 -3.12
C GLU A 46 -11.23 -7.62 -2.57
N LYS A 47 -10.25 -7.43 -3.46
CA LYS A 47 -8.85 -7.25 -3.06
C LYS A 47 -8.61 -5.96 -2.30
N LEU A 48 -9.34 -4.90 -2.64
CA LEU A 48 -9.31 -3.65 -1.89
C LEU A 48 -9.83 -3.84 -0.46
N GLU A 49 -10.95 -4.54 -0.27
CA GLU A 49 -11.44 -4.85 1.07
C GLU A 49 -10.51 -5.80 1.85
N GLU A 50 -9.86 -6.75 1.17
CA GLU A 50 -8.84 -7.62 1.77
C GLU A 50 -7.66 -6.80 2.30
N ALA A 51 -7.11 -5.88 1.49
CA ALA A 51 -6.02 -4.99 1.92
C ALA A 51 -6.44 -4.10 3.10
N LYS A 52 -7.65 -3.53 3.05
CA LYS A 52 -8.21 -2.73 4.14
C LYS A 52 -8.36 -3.54 5.43
N ALA A 53 -8.78 -4.81 5.33
CA ALA A 53 -8.88 -5.70 6.47
C ALA A 53 -7.51 -5.99 7.09
N GLN A 54 -6.49 -6.29 6.26
CA GLN A 54 -5.13 -6.55 6.73
C GLN A 54 -4.50 -5.33 7.44
N ILE A 55 -4.69 -4.13 6.89
CA ILE A 55 -4.20 -2.89 7.53
C ILE A 55 -4.78 -2.73 8.95
N ARG A 56 -6.09 -2.97 9.10
CA ARG A 56 -6.79 -2.89 10.40
C ARG A 56 -6.34 -3.99 11.35
N GLU A 57 -6.23 -5.21 10.87
CA GLU A 57 -5.78 -6.38 11.64
C GLU A 57 -4.37 -6.17 12.17
N LYS A 58 -3.44 -5.73 11.30
CA LYS A 58 -2.03 -5.52 11.65
C LYS A 58 -1.77 -4.22 12.41
N ARG A 59 -2.80 -3.38 12.57
CA ARG A 59 -2.81 -2.12 13.35
C ARG A 59 -1.75 -1.10 12.92
N TYR A 60 -1.47 -1.01 11.63
CA TYR A 60 -0.45 -0.08 11.13
C TYR A 60 -0.70 1.38 11.50
N GLY A 61 -1.96 1.80 11.54
CA GLY A 61 -2.34 3.17 11.92
C GLY A 61 -1.97 3.53 13.36
N LEU A 62 -1.71 2.55 14.24
CA LEU A 62 -1.38 2.80 15.66
C LEU A 62 0.13 2.98 15.91
N ARG A 63 0.90 3.27 14.86
CA ARG A 63 2.33 3.54 14.99
C ARG A 63 2.56 4.70 15.96
N LEU A 64 3.33 4.46 17.01
CA LEU A 64 3.73 5.50 17.97
C LEU A 64 4.75 6.44 17.33
N THR A 65 4.32 7.64 16.99
CA THR A 65 5.14 8.68 16.35
C THR A 65 4.50 10.06 16.53
N ASN A 66 5.28 11.11 16.36
CA ASN A 66 4.82 12.50 16.33
C ASN A 66 4.40 12.96 14.92
N LYS A 67 4.42 12.06 13.93
CA LYS A 67 4.02 12.29 12.55
C LYS A 67 2.59 11.81 12.31
N GLU A 68 1.91 12.42 11.35
CA GLU A 68 0.62 11.94 10.86
C GLU A 68 0.82 10.58 10.15
N VAL A 69 0.09 9.55 10.58
CA VAL A 69 0.19 8.20 9.99
C VAL A 69 -0.98 7.98 9.05
N ILE A 70 -0.65 7.75 7.78
CA ILE A 70 -1.60 7.49 6.70
C ILE A 70 -1.37 6.07 6.21
N THR A 71 -2.40 5.23 6.31
CA THR A 71 -2.31 3.87 5.79
C THR A 71 -3.03 3.77 4.46
N LEU A 72 -2.44 3.11 3.48
CA LEU A 72 -2.93 3.05 2.11
C LEU A 72 -3.12 1.59 1.67
N ALA A 73 -4.33 1.26 1.23
CA ALA A 73 -4.57 0.07 0.43
C ALA A 73 -4.36 0.41 -1.05
N VAL A 74 -3.47 -0.31 -1.73
CA VAL A 74 -3.11 -0.02 -3.13
C VAL A 74 -3.31 -1.27 -3.99
N ILE A 75 -4.10 -1.13 -5.05
CA ILE A 75 -4.38 -2.21 -5.99
C ILE A 75 -3.60 -1.96 -7.28
N ILE A 76 -2.79 -2.94 -7.66
CA ILE A 76 -1.97 -2.91 -8.87
C ILE A 76 -2.50 -3.98 -9.81
N ILE A 77 -2.92 -3.58 -11.02
CA ILE A 77 -3.10 -4.53 -12.11
C ILE A 77 -1.72 -4.86 -12.67
N ASN A 78 -1.37 -6.14 -12.71
CA ASN A 78 -0.14 -6.63 -13.31
C ASN A 78 -0.46 -7.70 -14.34
N GLU A 79 -0.39 -7.32 -15.60
CA GLU A 79 -0.63 -8.21 -16.73
C GLU A 79 0.65 -8.42 -17.53
N ASN A 80 0.91 -9.68 -17.86
CA ASN A 80 2.01 -10.01 -18.75
C ASN A 80 1.59 -9.79 -20.19
N LYS A 81 2.59 -9.64 -21.06
CA LYS A 81 2.34 -9.59 -22.49
C LYS A 81 1.72 -10.91 -22.94
N ASP A 82 0.70 -10.82 -23.78
CA ASP A 82 0.13 -11.94 -24.53
C ASP A 82 0.06 -11.60 -26.03
N ASP A 83 -0.49 -12.52 -26.84
CA ASP A 83 -0.60 -12.33 -28.29
C ASP A 83 -1.51 -11.15 -28.69
N LYS A 84 -2.30 -10.61 -27.77
CA LYS A 84 -3.32 -9.57 -28.00
C LYS A 84 -3.03 -8.26 -27.26
N HIS A 85 -2.18 -8.25 -26.24
CA HIS A 85 -1.94 -7.11 -25.36
C HIS A 85 -0.47 -7.00 -24.94
N GLU A 86 0.02 -5.76 -24.88
CA GLU A 86 1.32 -5.47 -24.27
C GLU A 86 1.27 -5.61 -22.75
N ALA A 87 2.44 -5.82 -22.16
CA ALA A 87 2.60 -5.94 -20.73
C ALA A 87 2.15 -4.63 -20.03
N MET A 88 1.32 -4.74 -19.00
CA MET A 88 0.74 -3.58 -18.31
C MET A 88 0.98 -3.69 -16.80
N ARG A 89 1.40 -2.58 -16.18
CA ARG A 89 1.41 -2.41 -14.72
C ARG A 89 0.77 -1.07 -14.41
N GLU A 90 -0.35 -1.08 -13.70
CA GLU A 90 -1.14 0.11 -13.42
C GLU A 90 -1.67 0.09 -12.00
N VAL A 91 -1.69 1.25 -11.33
CA VAL A 91 -2.39 1.41 -10.07
C VAL A 91 -3.88 1.62 -10.36
N ALA A 92 -4.70 0.62 -10.07
CA ALA A 92 -6.13 0.64 -10.35
C ALA A 92 -6.95 1.32 -9.26
N ALA A 93 -6.48 1.29 -8.01
CA ALA A 93 -7.13 1.95 -6.88
C ALA A 93 -6.14 2.28 -5.77
N ILE A 94 -6.41 3.37 -5.07
CA ILE A 94 -5.76 3.75 -3.81
C ILE A 94 -6.85 4.19 -2.84
N GLU A 95 -6.89 3.61 -1.65
CA GLU A 95 -7.76 4.07 -0.56
C GLU A 95 -6.99 4.28 0.74
N GLU A 96 -7.29 5.36 1.45
CA GLU A 96 -6.82 5.60 2.80
C GLU A 96 -7.62 4.78 3.82
N VAL A 97 -6.92 4.07 4.72
CA VAL A 97 -7.53 3.10 5.64
C VAL A 97 -7.36 3.54 7.09
N GLY A 98 -7.98 4.68 7.40
CA GLY A 98 -7.96 5.26 8.73
C GLY A 98 -6.82 6.23 8.93
N LYS A 99 -7.15 7.27 9.68
CA LYS A 99 -6.30 8.38 10.06
C LYS A 99 -6.19 8.35 11.58
N THR A 100 -4.99 8.21 12.12
CA THR A 100 -4.78 8.47 13.54
C THR A 100 -4.66 9.98 13.70
N CYS A 101 -5.66 10.57 14.36
CA CYS A 101 -5.64 11.95 14.83
C CYS A 101 -4.63 12.13 15.96
#